data_AF-R6ZIK9-F1
#
_entry.id   AF-R6ZIK9-F1
#
_cell.length_a   1.000
_cell.length_b   1.000
_cell.length_c   1.000
_cell.angle_alpha   90.00
_cell.angle_beta   90.00
_cell.angle_gamma   90.00
#
_symmetry.space_group_name_H-M   'P 1'
#
loop_
_entity.id
_entity.type
_entity.pdbx_description
1 polymer ?
#
loop_
_entity_poly.entity_id
_entity_poly.type
_entity_poly.pdbx_seq_one_letter_code
_entity_poly.pdbx_strand_id
1 'polypeptide(L)'
;MNTDKLEVLQEMYSLCIQNRKEEKKKIQTNLDRISEIDAYIKSIKESEEADFKIFSPRSSESIYGDRIRKAEEEKEEIENDNRNHYQKINQIDRQIEQLTFVLNNTSPAEDTYHKEEQKHLTILDIQEKERQRIARELHDSSVQDLTHLVHSIELSSMYIDKDPIRAKLELETVMKQLKSVIDEMRETIFNLRPMSYDDLGFRQCLDDLIINLKSKFADFDIIIDEYNLDDYQWNTDDKQTINIILLSIYRIIQEAIMNALLHSGGNKIDIDLVVTDHICNIAVTDNGKGFLVDEKSKQKEKHFGISIMRERASLLNGNIDIQSQIGSGTKVKIRIPLNKL
;
A
#
# COMPACT_ATOMS: atom_id res chain seq x y z
N MET A 1 26.56 -4.71 39.40
CA MET A 1 25.27 -5.43 39.41
C MET A 1 24.51 -5.25 38.09
N ASN A 2 25.19 -5.19 36.93
CA ASN A 2 24.57 -4.75 35.67
C ASN A 2 24.93 -5.56 34.40
N THR A 3 25.90 -6.47 34.44
CA THR A 3 26.28 -7.32 33.28
C THR A 3 25.27 -8.44 33.04
N ASP A 4 24.91 -9.20 34.08
CA ASP A 4 23.97 -10.33 33.95
C ASP A 4 22.57 -9.91 33.47
N LYS A 5 22.11 -8.70 33.80
CA LYS A 5 20.81 -8.19 33.33
C LYS A 5 20.84 -7.76 31.87
N LEU A 6 21.97 -7.24 31.40
CA LEU A 6 22.14 -6.82 30.00
C LEU A 6 22.21 -8.05 29.09
N GLU A 7 22.92 -9.09 29.53
CA GLU A 7 23.03 -10.37 28.83
C GLU A 7 21.66 -11.04 28.67
N VAL A 8 20.85 -11.09 29.74
CA VAL A 8 19.47 -11.61 29.68
C VAL A 8 18.59 -10.80 28.71
N LEU A 9 18.72 -9.47 28.68
CA LEU A 9 17.94 -8.63 27.75
C LEU A 9 18.37 -8.85 26.29
N GLN A 10 19.65 -9.07 26.03
CA GLN A 10 20.17 -9.39 24.69
C GLN A 10 19.72 -10.79 24.23
N GLU A 11 19.68 -11.78 25.12
CA GLU A 11 19.11 -13.11 24.84
C GLU A 11 17.61 -13.05 24.54
N MET A 12 16.84 -12.27 25.32
CA MET A 12 15.42 -12.08 25.04
C MET A 12 15.19 -11.41 23.69
N TYR A 13 16.01 -10.40 23.35
CA TYR A 13 15.93 -9.70 22.07
C TYR A 13 16.24 -10.63 20.88
N SER A 14 17.31 -11.43 20.98
CA SER A 14 17.67 -12.39 19.93
C SER A 14 16.61 -13.48 19.75
N LEU A 15 16.00 -13.94 20.85
CA LEU A 15 14.90 -14.90 20.81
C LEU A 15 13.65 -14.31 20.13
N CYS A 16 13.29 -13.06 20.42
CA CYS A 16 12.20 -12.37 19.72
C CYS A 16 12.44 -12.28 18.21
N ILE A 17 13.68 -11.95 17.80
CA ILE A 17 14.05 -11.92 16.38
C ILE A 17 13.91 -13.30 15.73
N GLN A 18 14.39 -14.35 16.40
CA GLN A 18 14.29 -15.72 15.91
C GLN A 18 12.83 -16.14 15.73
N ASN A 19 11.99 -15.93 16.75
CA ASN A 19 10.57 -16.25 16.69
C ASN A 19 9.86 -15.51 15.56
N ARG A 20 10.18 -14.22 15.36
CA ARG A 20 9.64 -13.44 14.23
C ARG A 20 10.04 -14.04 12.88
N LYS A 21 11.29 -14.49 12.74
CA LYS A 21 11.79 -15.14 11.51
C LYS A 21 11.06 -16.45 11.25
N GLU A 22 10.80 -17.24 12.28
CA GLU A 22 10.04 -18.49 12.17
C GLU A 22 8.59 -18.25 11.74
N GLU A 23 7.91 -17.25 12.33
CA GLU A 23 6.54 -16.90 11.93
C GLU A 23 6.49 -16.38 10.49
N LYS A 24 7.46 -15.56 10.06
CA LYS A 24 7.57 -15.13 8.65
C LYS A 24 7.78 -16.30 7.69
N LYS A 25 8.58 -17.30 8.09
CA LYS A 25 8.79 -18.51 7.28
C LYS A 25 7.49 -19.30 7.10
N LYS A 26 6.67 -19.43 8.15
CA LYS A 26 5.36 -20.09 8.08
C LYS A 26 4.42 -19.35 7.13
N ILE A 27 4.38 -18.02 7.20
CA ILE A 27 3.59 -17.19 6.28
C ILE A 27 4.03 -17.41 4.82
N GLN A 28 5.35 -17.43 4.56
CA GLN A 28 5.84 -17.68 3.21
C GLN A 28 5.40 -19.04 2.68
N THR A 29 5.54 -20.10 3.48
CA THR A 29 5.06 -21.44 3.13
C THR A 29 3.55 -21.46 2.83
N ASN A 30 2.77 -20.74 3.63
CA ASN A 30 1.33 -20.61 3.40
C ASN A 30 1.01 -19.85 2.10
N LEU A 31 1.75 -18.79 1.77
CA LEU A 31 1.59 -18.05 0.52
C LEU A 31 1.94 -18.90 -0.71
N ASP A 32 3.02 -19.68 -0.63
CA ASP A 32 3.39 -20.62 -1.69
C ASP A 32 2.25 -21.64 -1.92
N ARG A 33 1.68 -22.17 -0.83
CA ARG A 33 0.55 -23.10 -0.88
C ARG A 33 -0.72 -22.48 -1.48
N ILE A 34 -1.03 -21.23 -1.13
CA ILE A 34 -2.17 -20.51 -1.74
C ILE A 34 -1.94 -20.35 -3.25
N SER A 35 -0.71 -20.02 -3.68
CA SER A 35 -0.39 -19.90 -5.10
C SER A 35 -0.54 -21.23 -5.85
N GLU A 36 -0.20 -22.36 -5.23
CA GLU A 36 -0.43 -23.69 -5.80
C GLU A 36 -1.94 -23.98 -5.96
N ILE A 37 -2.73 -23.64 -4.93
CA ILE A 37 -4.19 -23.81 -4.96
C ILE A 37 -4.82 -22.96 -6.07
N ASP A 38 -4.40 -21.70 -6.20
CA ASP A 38 -4.91 -20.81 -7.25
C ASP A 38 -4.57 -21.31 -8.66
N ALA A 39 -3.33 -21.80 -8.86
CA ALA A 39 -2.93 -22.41 -10.12
C ALA A 39 -3.74 -23.68 -10.43
N TYR A 40 -4.01 -24.50 -9.41
CA TYR A 40 -4.83 -25.70 -9.53
C TYR A 40 -6.28 -25.36 -9.91
N ILE A 41 -6.93 -24.41 -9.22
CA ILE A 41 -8.29 -23.96 -9.52
C ILE A 41 -8.36 -23.41 -10.95
N LYS A 42 -7.37 -22.61 -11.36
CA LYS A 42 -7.28 -22.08 -12.73
C LYS A 42 -7.20 -23.20 -13.77
N SER A 43 -6.37 -24.22 -13.54
CA SER A 43 -6.24 -25.36 -14.46
C SER A 43 -7.55 -26.14 -14.63
N ILE A 44 -8.33 -26.27 -13.54
CA ILE A 44 -9.63 -26.93 -13.57
C ILE A 44 -10.64 -26.12 -14.38
N LYS A 45 -10.71 -24.81 -14.16
CA LYS A 45 -11.63 -23.91 -14.88
C LYS A 45 -11.32 -23.86 -16.38
N GLU A 46 -10.04 -23.84 -16.77
CA GLU A 46 -9.61 -23.90 -18.17
C GLU A 46 -9.97 -25.24 -18.84
N SER A 47 -9.88 -26.36 -18.10
CA SER A 47 -10.32 -27.67 -18.58
C SER A 47 -11.85 -27.74 -18.74
N GLU A 48 -12.61 -27.11 -17.85
CA GLU A 48 -14.07 -27.03 -17.91
C GLU A 48 -14.53 -26.26 -19.17
N GLU A 49 -13.89 -25.13 -19.50
CA GLU A 49 -14.17 -24.38 -20.73
C GLU A 49 -13.83 -25.16 -22.02
N ALA A 50 -12.81 -26.01 -21.99
CA ALA A 50 -12.43 -26.87 -23.12
C ALA A 50 -13.42 -28.02 -23.32
N ASP A 51 -13.89 -28.65 -22.24
CA ASP A 51 -14.86 -29.76 -22.28
C ASP A 51 -16.27 -29.27 -22.64
N PHE A 52 -16.65 -28.05 -22.23
CA PHE A 52 -17.95 -27.44 -22.54
C PHE A 52 -18.16 -27.20 -24.04
N LYS A 53 -17.07 -27.09 -24.83
CA LYS A 53 -17.14 -27.00 -26.30
C LYS A 53 -17.49 -28.33 -26.98
N ILE A 54 -17.48 -29.46 -26.26
CA ILE A 54 -17.58 -30.81 -26.85
C ILE A 54 -18.89 -31.54 -26.48
N PHE A 55 -19.62 -31.15 -25.43
CA PHE A 55 -20.87 -31.83 -25.01
C PHE A 55 -22.05 -30.92 -24.65
N SER A 56 -23.27 -31.41 -24.91
CA SER A 56 -24.59 -30.75 -24.74
C SER A 56 -25.07 -30.69 -23.27
N PRO A 57 -25.87 -29.68 -22.85
CA PRO A 57 -25.89 -29.12 -21.49
C PRO A 57 -26.89 -29.78 -20.52
N ARG A 58 -27.03 -31.12 -20.51
CA ARG A 58 -27.96 -31.78 -19.58
C ARG A 58 -27.43 -33.10 -19.04
N SER A 59 -26.46 -33.04 -18.12
CA SER A 59 -26.34 -33.90 -16.93
C SER A 59 -24.92 -33.84 -16.32
N SER A 60 -24.46 -32.66 -15.90
CA SER A 60 -23.28 -32.56 -15.05
C SER A 60 -23.55 -31.52 -13.96
N GLU A 61 -24.10 -31.96 -12.83
CA GLU A 61 -23.63 -31.41 -11.56
C GLU A 61 -22.10 -31.48 -11.63
N SER A 62 -21.45 -30.32 -11.76
CA SER A 62 -20.04 -30.22 -12.18
C SER A 62 -19.18 -31.02 -11.20
N ILE A 63 -18.62 -32.15 -11.66
CA ILE A 63 -17.65 -32.98 -10.93
C ILE A 63 -16.47 -32.10 -10.42
N TYR A 64 -16.24 -30.97 -11.07
CA TYR A 64 -15.22 -29.99 -10.73
C TYR A 64 -15.65 -28.98 -9.67
N GLY A 65 -16.95 -28.69 -9.55
CA GLY A 65 -17.49 -27.74 -8.56
C GLY A 65 -17.18 -28.13 -7.11
N ASP A 66 -17.34 -29.41 -6.76
CA ASP A 66 -16.98 -29.90 -5.41
C ASP A 66 -15.46 -29.89 -5.17
N ARG A 67 -14.64 -30.04 -6.20
CA ARG A 67 -13.17 -29.99 -6.10
C ARG A 67 -12.68 -28.55 -5.95
N ILE A 68 -13.28 -27.61 -6.68
CA ILE A 68 -13.01 -26.17 -6.54
C ILE A 68 -13.43 -25.72 -5.14
N ARG A 69 -14.64 -26.07 -4.69
CA ARG A 69 -15.13 -25.69 -3.34
C ARG A 69 -14.19 -26.16 -2.23
N LYS A 70 -13.73 -27.42 -2.27
CA LYS A 70 -12.76 -27.94 -1.29
C LYS A 70 -11.42 -27.21 -1.32
N ALA A 71 -10.94 -26.83 -2.50
CA ALA A 71 -9.69 -26.08 -2.65
C ALA A 71 -9.85 -24.63 -2.14
N GLU A 72 -11.01 -24.02 -2.33
CA GLU A 72 -11.36 -22.71 -1.78
C GLU A 72 -11.49 -22.75 -0.24
N GLU A 73 -12.09 -23.80 0.32
CA GLU A 73 -12.15 -24.03 1.79
C GLU A 73 -10.74 -24.19 2.39
N GLU A 74 -9.85 -24.97 1.77
CA GLU A 74 -8.45 -25.13 2.20
C GLU A 74 -7.70 -23.78 2.14
N LYS A 75 -7.92 -22.99 1.08
CA LYS A 75 -7.33 -21.65 0.94
C LYS A 75 -7.80 -20.71 2.07
N GLU A 76 -9.09 -20.71 2.39
CA GLU A 76 -9.65 -19.86 3.46
C GLU A 76 -9.05 -20.21 4.84
N GLU A 77 -8.84 -21.49 5.12
CA GLU A 77 -8.21 -21.95 6.36
C GLU A 77 -6.75 -21.45 6.47
N ILE A 78 -5.98 -21.58 5.39
CA ILE A 78 -4.58 -21.10 5.33
C ILE A 78 -4.51 -19.58 5.45
N GLU A 79 -5.46 -18.85 4.85
CA GLU A 79 -5.55 -17.40 4.99
C GLU A 79 -5.88 -16.98 6.43
N ASN A 80 -6.72 -17.75 7.13
CA ASN A 80 -6.99 -17.52 8.55
C ASN A 80 -5.77 -17.78 9.44
N ASP A 81 -5.01 -18.83 9.15
CA ASP A 81 -3.75 -19.11 9.83
C ASP A 81 -2.72 -18.02 9.59
N ASN A 82 -2.64 -17.48 8.37
CA ASN A 82 -1.82 -16.30 8.09
C ASN A 82 -2.23 -15.11 8.95
N ARG A 83 -3.53 -14.82 9.10
CA ARG A 83 -4.00 -13.74 10.00
C ARG A 83 -3.50 -13.94 11.44
N ASN A 84 -3.50 -15.18 11.94
CA ASN A 84 -2.98 -15.51 13.27
C ASN A 84 -1.46 -15.30 13.36
N HIS A 85 -0.70 -15.70 12.34
CA HIS A 85 0.75 -15.47 12.28
C HIS A 85 1.10 -13.98 12.22
N TYR A 86 0.36 -13.17 11.47
CA TYR A 86 0.53 -11.71 11.45
C TYR A 86 0.25 -11.08 12.82
N GLN A 87 -0.78 -11.55 13.54
CA GLN A 87 -1.04 -11.08 14.91
C GLN A 87 0.11 -11.41 15.87
N LYS A 88 0.71 -12.60 15.76
CA LYS A 88 1.89 -12.99 16.55
C LYS A 88 3.10 -12.13 16.22
N ILE A 89 3.36 -11.88 14.93
CA ILE A 89 4.44 -10.98 14.49
C ILE A 89 4.25 -9.59 15.10
N ASN A 90 3.05 -9.01 15.03
CA ASN A 90 2.77 -7.72 15.64
C ASN A 90 3.02 -7.70 17.16
N GLN A 91 2.74 -8.79 17.87
CA GLN A 91 3.05 -8.91 19.30
C GLN A 91 4.56 -8.97 19.54
N ILE A 92 5.29 -9.71 18.72
CA ILE A 92 6.74 -9.83 18.79
C ILE A 92 7.41 -8.49 18.47
N ASP A 93 6.93 -7.76 17.46
CA ASP A 93 7.48 -6.45 17.10
C ASP A 93 7.31 -5.42 18.23
N ARG A 94 6.16 -5.42 18.92
CA ARG A 94 6.00 -4.59 20.13
C ARG A 94 6.98 -4.97 21.25
N GLN A 95 7.28 -6.27 21.42
CA GLN A 95 8.27 -6.72 22.40
C GLN A 95 9.68 -6.27 22.00
N ILE A 96 10.01 -6.35 20.70
CA ILE A 96 11.28 -5.87 20.15
C ILE A 96 11.42 -4.37 20.40
N GLU A 97 10.40 -3.56 20.10
CA GLU A 97 10.41 -2.12 20.36
C GLU A 97 10.67 -1.80 21.84
N GLN A 98 9.98 -2.49 22.75
CA GLN A 98 10.17 -2.33 24.20
C GLN A 98 11.60 -2.73 24.63
N LEU A 99 12.10 -3.85 24.14
CA LEU A 99 13.45 -4.33 24.45
C LEU A 99 14.53 -3.40 23.88
N THR A 100 14.37 -2.91 22.66
CA THR A 100 15.27 -1.92 22.05
C THR A 100 15.27 -0.62 22.85
N PHE A 101 14.10 -0.13 23.29
CA PHE A 101 14.01 1.05 24.13
C PHE A 101 14.75 0.86 25.46
N VAL A 102 14.57 -0.30 26.12
CA VAL A 102 15.28 -0.60 27.38
C VAL A 102 16.78 -0.72 27.14
N LEU A 103 17.22 -1.49 26.14
CA LEU A 103 18.62 -1.69 25.79
C LEU A 103 19.35 -0.37 25.50
N ASN A 104 18.74 0.53 24.72
CA ASN A 104 19.27 1.86 24.42
C ASN A 104 19.38 2.77 25.65
N ASN A 105 18.51 2.59 26.65
CA ASN A 105 18.57 3.34 27.90
C ASN A 105 19.54 2.73 28.93
N THR A 106 19.97 1.47 28.76
CA THR A 106 20.92 0.79 29.65
C THR A 106 22.39 0.86 29.23
N SER A 107 22.69 1.24 27.97
CA SER A 107 24.08 1.37 27.48
C SER A 107 24.26 2.65 26.65
N PRO A 108 25.14 3.60 27.05
CA PRO A 108 25.45 4.79 26.25
C PRO A 108 26.46 4.56 25.10
N ALA A 109 26.95 3.34 24.88
CA ALA A 109 27.95 3.08 23.85
C ALA A 109 27.95 1.61 23.43
N GLU A 110 27.52 1.34 22.19
CA GLU A 110 28.22 0.51 21.19
C GLU A 110 27.36 0.38 19.91
N ASP A 111 27.61 1.31 18.99
CA ASP A 111 27.08 1.40 17.63
C ASP A 111 27.83 0.43 16.72
N THR A 112 27.40 -0.82 16.54
CA THR A 112 27.84 -1.60 15.35
C THR A 112 26.87 -2.68 14.87
N TYR A 113 26.08 -3.33 15.75
CA TYR A 113 25.21 -4.44 15.32
C TYR A 113 23.76 -4.05 14.98
N HIS A 114 23.32 -2.82 15.30
CA HIS A 114 21.91 -2.43 15.22
C HIS A 114 21.48 -1.76 13.90
N LYS A 115 22.41 -1.40 13.00
CA LYS A 115 22.09 -0.60 11.81
C LYS A 115 21.66 -1.41 10.59
N GLU A 116 22.13 -2.64 10.39
CA GLU A 116 21.76 -3.44 9.22
C GLU A 116 20.39 -4.10 9.36
N GLU A 117 20.03 -4.53 10.57
CA GLU A 117 18.76 -5.21 10.80
C GLU A 117 17.58 -4.23 10.88
N GLN A 118 17.79 -3.01 11.40
CA GLN A 118 16.77 -1.94 11.39
C GLN A 118 16.39 -1.49 9.98
N LYS A 119 17.32 -1.53 9.02
CA LYS A 119 17.10 -1.18 7.61
C LYS A 119 16.18 -2.17 6.90
N HIS A 120 16.37 -3.46 7.12
CA HIS A 120 15.51 -4.50 6.54
C HIS A 120 14.12 -4.51 7.18
N LEU A 121 14.03 -4.11 8.45
CA LEU A 121 12.79 -4.04 9.20
C LEU A 121 11.91 -2.86 8.81
N THR A 122 12.50 -1.69 8.55
CA THR A 122 11.74 -0.54 8.07
C THR A 122 11.08 -0.85 6.73
N ILE A 123 11.83 -1.43 5.78
CA ILE A 123 11.37 -1.77 4.42
C ILE A 123 10.23 -2.79 4.41
N LEU A 124 10.36 -3.89 5.17
CA LEU A 124 9.31 -4.91 5.27
C LEU A 124 8.08 -4.41 6.01
N ASP A 125 8.25 -3.53 7.00
CA ASP A 125 7.15 -2.89 7.73
C ASP A 125 6.41 -1.88 6.83
N ILE A 126 7.10 -1.17 5.92
CA ILE A 126 6.46 -0.38 4.86
C ILE A 126 5.59 -1.27 3.98
N GLN A 127 6.15 -2.40 3.51
CA GLN A 127 5.43 -3.32 2.63
C GLN A 127 4.19 -3.91 3.29
N GLU A 128 4.30 -4.33 4.55
CA GLU A 128 3.22 -5.00 5.27
C GLU A 128 2.11 -4.02 5.68
N LYS A 129 2.46 -2.84 6.20
CA LYS A 129 1.47 -1.78 6.49
C LYS A 129 0.74 -1.35 5.24
N GLU A 130 1.46 -1.28 4.13
CA GLU A 130 0.82 -0.98 2.86
C GLU A 130 -0.15 -2.09 2.49
N ARG A 131 0.31 -3.36 2.45
CA ARG A 131 -0.50 -4.53 2.09
C ARG A 131 -1.76 -4.64 2.95
N GLN A 132 -1.68 -4.32 4.23
CA GLN A 132 -2.84 -4.29 5.13
C GLN A 132 -3.77 -3.08 4.93
N ARG A 133 -3.25 -1.94 4.47
CA ARG A 133 -4.07 -0.79 4.03
C ARG A 133 -4.80 -1.13 2.73
N ILE A 134 -4.08 -1.69 1.76
CA ILE A 134 -4.63 -2.21 0.49
C ILE A 134 -5.79 -3.16 0.75
N ALA A 135 -5.54 -4.17 1.58
CA ALA A 135 -6.52 -5.20 1.87
C ALA A 135 -7.77 -4.60 2.53
N ARG A 136 -7.62 -3.62 3.43
CA ARG A 136 -8.76 -2.93 4.07
C ARG A 136 -9.54 -2.03 3.10
N GLU A 137 -8.86 -1.25 2.27
CA GLU A 137 -9.52 -0.35 1.30
C GLU A 137 -10.29 -1.14 0.23
N LEU A 138 -9.69 -2.22 -0.29
CA LEU A 138 -10.36 -3.13 -1.23
C LEU A 138 -11.50 -3.92 -0.57
N HIS A 139 -11.30 -4.38 0.67
CA HIS A 139 -12.30 -5.17 1.38
C HIS A 139 -13.52 -4.33 1.77
N ASP A 140 -13.34 -3.13 2.31
CA ASP A 140 -14.46 -2.40 2.91
C ASP A 140 -15.34 -1.66 1.90
N SER A 141 -14.77 -1.13 0.81
CA SER A 141 -15.55 -0.42 -0.22
C SER A 141 -16.02 -1.37 -1.34
N SER A 142 -15.07 -2.07 -1.97
CA SER A 142 -15.35 -2.83 -3.20
C SER A 142 -16.20 -4.08 -2.96
N VAL A 143 -16.04 -4.78 -1.84
CA VAL A 143 -16.88 -5.97 -1.51
C VAL A 143 -18.31 -5.57 -1.16
N GLN A 144 -18.50 -4.44 -0.46
CA GLN A 144 -19.84 -3.93 -0.16
C GLN A 144 -20.57 -3.54 -1.45
N ASP A 145 -19.91 -2.82 -2.35
CA ASP A 145 -20.53 -2.41 -3.62
C ASP A 145 -20.86 -3.60 -4.53
N LEU A 146 -19.96 -4.59 -4.60
CA LEU A 146 -20.22 -5.84 -5.32
C LEU A 146 -21.39 -6.62 -4.72
N THR A 147 -21.51 -6.65 -3.39
CA THR A 147 -22.64 -7.30 -2.70
C THR A 147 -23.96 -6.59 -3.01
N HIS A 148 -23.96 -5.25 -3.03
CA HIS A 148 -25.12 -4.45 -3.42
C HIS A 148 -25.53 -4.69 -4.88
N LEU A 149 -24.56 -4.85 -5.78
CA LEU A 149 -24.81 -5.19 -7.19
C LEU A 149 -25.44 -6.58 -7.34
N VAL A 150 -24.94 -7.58 -6.62
CA VAL A 150 -25.51 -8.95 -6.63
C VAL A 150 -26.99 -8.93 -6.22
N HIS A 151 -27.33 -8.30 -5.08
CA HIS A 151 -28.73 -8.20 -4.64
C HIS A 151 -29.61 -7.42 -5.64
N SER A 152 -29.08 -6.38 -6.28
CA SER A 152 -29.82 -5.59 -7.27
C SER A 152 -30.12 -6.40 -8.54
N ILE A 153 -29.20 -7.28 -8.95
CA ILE A 153 -29.39 -8.22 -10.06
C ILE A 153 -30.43 -9.29 -9.71
N GLU A 154 -30.36 -9.86 -8.50
CA GLU A 154 -31.34 -10.85 -8.02
C GLU A 154 -32.75 -10.27 -7.98
N LEU A 155 -32.91 -9.05 -7.45
CA LEU A 155 -34.19 -8.34 -7.44
C LEU A 155 -34.69 -8.07 -8.86
N SER A 156 -33.81 -7.62 -9.76
CA SER A 156 -34.17 -7.38 -11.17
C SER A 156 -34.65 -8.65 -11.86
N SER A 157 -33.99 -9.78 -11.60
CA SER A 157 -34.37 -11.11 -12.10
C SER A 157 -35.80 -11.51 -11.69
N MET A 158 -36.20 -11.22 -10.44
CA MET A 158 -37.56 -11.51 -9.96
C MET A 158 -38.67 -10.69 -10.66
N TYR A 159 -38.32 -9.56 -11.28
CA TYR A 159 -39.26 -8.70 -12.01
C TYR A 159 -39.26 -8.91 -13.52
N ILE A 160 -38.34 -9.69 -14.09
CA ILE A 160 -38.21 -9.89 -15.56
C ILE A 160 -39.54 -10.29 -16.21
N ASP A 161 -40.29 -11.21 -15.59
CA ASP A 161 -41.55 -11.71 -16.14
C ASP A 161 -42.77 -10.86 -15.77
N LYS A 162 -42.65 -10.01 -14.73
CA LYS A 162 -43.77 -9.23 -14.18
C LYS A 162 -43.80 -7.78 -14.65
N ASP A 163 -42.64 -7.16 -14.77
CA ASP A 163 -42.46 -5.79 -15.22
C ASP A 163 -41.12 -5.66 -15.98
N PRO A 164 -41.12 -6.03 -17.27
CA PRO A 164 -39.90 -6.05 -18.09
C PRO A 164 -39.25 -4.67 -18.25
N ILE A 165 -40.07 -3.60 -18.23
CA ILE A 165 -39.59 -2.22 -18.38
C ILE A 165 -38.83 -1.82 -17.12
N ARG A 166 -39.39 -2.10 -15.94
CA ARG A 166 -38.72 -1.85 -14.66
C ARG A 166 -37.47 -2.70 -14.48
N ALA A 167 -37.52 -3.99 -14.82
CA ALA A 167 -36.36 -4.87 -14.78
C ALA A 167 -35.22 -4.33 -15.67
N LYS A 168 -35.54 -3.81 -16.87
CA LYS A 168 -34.55 -3.20 -17.76
C LYS A 168 -33.92 -1.93 -17.18
N LEU A 169 -34.71 -1.05 -16.56
CA LEU A 169 -34.23 0.17 -15.91
C LEU A 169 -33.30 -0.12 -14.71
N GLU A 170 -33.66 -1.12 -13.90
CA GLU A 170 -32.81 -1.55 -12.77
C GLU A 170 -31.49 -2.14 -13.28
N LEU A 171 -31.53 -3.00 -14.32
CA LEU A 171 -30.32 -3.55 -14.94
C LEU A 171 -29.40 -2.47 -15.55
N GLU A 172 -29.96 -1.41 -16.15
CA GLU A 172 -29.16 -0.27 -16.62
C GLU A 172 -28.48 0.49 -15.47
N THR A 173 -29.17 0.62 -14.33
CA THR A 173 -28.64 1.25 -13.13
C THR A 173 -27.50 0.42 -12.53
N VAL A 174 -27.69 -0.90 -12.44
CA VAL A 174 -26.66 -1.87 -12.04
C VAL A 174 -25.45 -1.80 -12.96
N MET A 175 -25.64 -1.76 -14.29
CA MET A 175 -24.52 -1.64 -15.24
C MET A 175 -23.71 -0.36 -15.01
N LYS A 176 -24.37 0.76 -14.70
CA LYS A 176 -23.70 2.03 -14.44
C LYS A 176 -22.91 1.98 -13.14
N GLN A 177 -23.48 1.41 -12.09
CA GLN A 177 -22.82 1.20 -10.80
C GLN A 177 -21.62 0.26 -10.94
N LEU A 178 -21.76 -0.87 -11.65
CA LEU A 178 -20.67 -1.81 -11.90
C LEU A 178 -19.49 -1.13 -12.62
N LYS A 179 -19.75 -0.26 -13.60
CA LYS A 179 -18.69 0.52 -14.26
C LYS A 179 -17.97 1.44 -13.27
N SER A 180 -18.71 2.13 -12.40
CA SER A 180 -18.12 2.97 -11.34
C SER A 180 -17.21 2.16 -10.42
N VAL A 181 -17.68 1.00 -9.95
CA VAL A 181 -16.91 0.11 -9.06
C VAL A 181 -15.64 -0.39 -9.75
N ILE A 182 -15.71 -0.77 -11.04
CA ILE A 182 -14.53 -1.18 -11.81
C ILE A 182 -13.52 -0.03 -11.94
N ASP A 183 -14.00 1.19 -12.19
CA ASP A 183 -13.12 2.37 -12.32
C ASP A 183 -12.51 2.76 -10.96
N GLU A 184 -13.27 2.67 -9.87
CA GLU A 184 -12.76 2.85 -8.50
C GLU A 184 -11.75 1.78 -8.10
N MET A 185 -11.98 0.52 -8.45
CA MET A 185 -11.01 -0.56 -8.25
C MET A 185 -9.74 -0.32 -9.08
N ARG A 186 -9.86 0.15 -10.32
CA ARG A 186 -8.70 0.50 -11.15
C ARG A 186 -7.91 1.68 -10.57
N GLU A 187 -8.59 2.72 -10.09
CA GLU A 187 -7.96 3.86 -9.42
C GLU A 187 -7.27 3.41 -8.13
N THR A 188 -7.91 2.54 -7.35
CA THR A 188 -7.34 1.92 -6.15
C THR A 188 -6.10 1.13 -6.51
N ILE A 189 -6.17 0.18 -7.45
CA ILE A 189 -5.02 -0.63 -7.90
C ILE A 189 -3.87 0.26 -8.43
N PHE A 190 -4.18 1.31 -9.19
CA PHE A 190 -3.20 2.27 -9.69
C PHE A 190 -2.48 3.01 -8.55
N ASN A 191 -3.21 3.42 -7.50
CA ASN A 191 -2.66 4.06 -6.30
C ASN A 191 -1.82 3.09 -5.43
N LEU A 192 -2.00 1.78 -5.60
CA LEU A 192 -1.38 0.75 -4.79
C LEU A 192 -0.04 0.28 -5.34
N ARG A 193 0.08 0.13 -6.66
CA ARG A 193 1.36 -0.10 -7.34
C ARG A 193 1.07 0.17 -8.81
N PRO A 194 1.63 1.22 -9.43
CA PRO A 194 1.48 1.39 -10.87
C PRO A 194 1.96 0.09 -11.52
N MET A 195 1.10 -0.60 -12.28
CA MET A 195 1.47 -1.85 -12.97
C MET A 195 2.70 -1.67 -13.86
N SER A 196 2.95 -0.42 -14.25
CA SER A 196 4.07 0.01 -15.07
C SER A 196 5.35 0.34 -14.29
N TYR A 197 5.37 0.24 -12.96
CA TYR A 197 6.54 0.65 -12.16
C TYR A 197 7.76 -0.23 -12.43
N ASP A 198 7.56 -1.54 -12.54
CA ASP A 198 8.63 -2.50 -12.77
C ASP A 198 9.16 -2.46 -14.23
N ASP A 199 8.41 -1.89 -15.17
CA ASP A 199 8.77 -1.81 -16.62
C ASP A 199 9.13 -0.39 -17.11
N LEU A 200 8.62 0.68 -16.49
CA LEU A 200 8.75 2.07 -16.97
C LEU A 200 9.65 2.97 -16.10
N GLY A 201 9.98 2.57 -14.86
CA GLY A 201 10.80 3.37 -13.94
C GLY A 201 10.06 4.50 -13.22
N PHE A 202 10.73 5.12 -12.25
CA PHE A 202 10.17 6.16 -11.38
C PHE A 202 9.73 7.39 -12.17
N ARG A 203 10.55 7.83 -13.12
CA ARG A 203 10.31 9.03 -13.94
C ARG A 203 9.00 8.92 -14.72
N GLN A 204 8.85 7.86 -15.50
CA GLN A 204 7.65 7.70 -16.32
C GLN A 204 6.39 7.61 -15.46
N CYS A 205 6.44 6.92 -14.31
CA CYS A 205 5.31 6.81 -13.40
C CYS A 205 4.89 8.16 -12.82
N LEU A 206 5.85 9.02 -12.45
CA LEU A 206 5.55 10.35 -11.94
C LEU A 206 5.06 11.30 -13.04
N ASP A 207 5.59 11.19 -14.26
CA ASP A 207 5.10 11.93 -15.42
C ASP A 207 3.64 11.55 -15.76
N ASP A 208 3.33 10.25 -15.78
CA ASP A 208 1.97 9.74 -16.00
C ASP A 208 1.00 10.23 -14.92
N LEU A 209 1.43 10.22 -13.64
CA LEU A 209 0.65 10.78 -12.53
C LEU A 209 0.32 12.26 -12.80
N ILE A 210 1.31 13.07 -13.17
CA ILE A 210 1.11 14.50 -13.42
C ILE A 210 0.18 14.73 -14.61
N ILE A 211 0.35 13.98 -15.71
CA ILE A 211 -0.53 14.06 -16.89
C ILE A 211 -1.98 13.75 -16.50
N ASN A 212 -2.19 12.65 -15.77
CA ASN A 212 -3.51 12.23 -15.33
C ASN A 212 -4.14 13.27 -14.40
N LEU A 213 -3.38 13.82 -13.44
CA LEU A 213 -3.87 14.85 -12.54
C LEU A 213 -4.20 16.16 -13.27
N LYS A 214 -3.37 16.59 -14.23
CA LYS A 214 -3.68 17.76 -15.07
C LYS A 214 -4.97 17.56 -15.87
N SER A 215 -5.25 16.35 -16.34
CA SER A 215 -6.50 16.06 -17.05
C SER A 215 -7.73 16.12 -16.15
N LYS A 216 -7.59 15.68 -14.88
CA LYS A 216 -8.68 15.64 -13.88
C LYS A 216 -8.92 17.00 -13.23
N PHE A 217 -7.86 17.79 -13.07
CA PHE A 217 -7.84 19.10 -12.41
C PHE A 217 -7.32 20.18 -13.37
N ALA A 218 -8.06 20.44 -14.45
CA ALA A 218 -7.65 21.38 -15.51
C ALA A 218 -7.36 22.81 -15.03
N ASP A 219 -7.91 23.22 -13.88
CA ASP A 219 -7.71 24.54 -13.28
C ASP A 219 -6.39 24.67 -12.49
N PHE A 220 -5.66 23.56 -12.30
CA PHE A 220 -4.37 23.55 -11.60
C PHE A 220 -3.20 23.40 -12.57
N ASP A 221 -2.25 24.33 -12.50
CA ASP A 221 -0.97 24.21 -13.17
C ASP A 221 0.03 23.47 -12.27
N ILE A 222 0.36 22.23 -12.66
CA ILE A 222 1.32 21.37 -11.95
C ILE A 222 2.64 21.39 -12.70
N ILE A 223 3.69 21.90 -12.08
CA ILE A 223 5.02 22.04 -12.68
C ILE A 223 6.00 21.15 -11.93
N ILE A 224 6.77 20.37 -12.67
CA ILE A 224 7.91 19.60 -12.15
C ILE A 224 9.13 19.94 -13.00
N ASP A 225 10.23 20.33 -12.36
CA ASP A 225 11.51 20.56 -13.02
C ASP A 225 12.19 19.23 -13.36
N GLU A 226 13.17 19.23 -14.27
CA GLU A 226 13.84 18.01 -14.73
C GLU A 226 14.45 17.22 -13.55
N TYR A 227 14.05 15.95 -13.43
CA TYR A 227 14.47 15.05 -12.37
C TYR A 227 14.86 13.70 -12.95
N ASN A 228 15.85 13.05 -12.34
CA ASN A 228 16.28 11.72 -12.75
C ASN A 228 16.82 10.92 -11.56
N LEU A 229 15.90 10.26 -10.85
CA LEU A 229 16.20 9.36 -9.75
C LEU A 229 16.55 7.94 -10.22
N ASP A 230 16.09 7.56 -11.42
CA ASP A 230 16.35 6.24 -12.00
C ASP A 230 17.85 6.06 -12.32
N ASP A 231 18.54 7.13 -12.74
CA ASP A 231 19.97 7.12 -13.05
C ASP A 231 20.89 7.36 -11.83
N TYR A 232 20.33 7.44 -10.62
CA TYR A 232 21.14 7.61 -9.40
C TYR A 232 22.03 6.37 -9.15
N GLN A 233 23.29 6.60 -8.80
CA GLN A 233 24.22 5.53 -8.45
C GLN A 233 23.94 5.05 -7.02
N TRP A 234 23.20 3.95 -6.90
CA TRP A 234 22.87 3.32 -5.63
C TRP A 234 24.08 2.58 -5.04
N ASN A 235 24.20 2.60 -3.71
CA ASN A 235 25.24 1.85 -3.00
C ASN A 235 24.92 0.33 -2.86
N THR A 236 23.85 -0.13 -3.49
CA THR A 236 23.36 -1.51 -3.46
C THR A 236 22.88 -1.90 -4.85
N ASP A 237 23.10 -3.15 -5.24
CA ASP A 237 22.57 -3.74 -6.47
C ASP A 237 21.20 -4.41 -6.26
N ASP A 238 20.65 -4.36 -5.04
CA ASP A 238 19.33 -4.91 -4.73
C ASP A 238 18.21 -4.05 -5.32
N LYS A 239 17.78 -4.42 -6.53
CA LYS A 239 16.67 -3.78 -7.24
C LYS A 239 15.36 -3.74 -6.45
N GLN A 240 15.08 -4.72 -5.60
CA GLN A 240 13.84 -4.71 -4.81
C GLN A 240 13.87 -3.60 -3.78
N THR A 241 14.98 -3.45 -3.06
CA THR A 241 15.18 -2.35 -2.12
C THR A 241 15.09 -0.99 -2.81
N ILE A 242 15.74 -0.82 -3.97
CA ILE A 242 15.68 0.42 -4.77
C ILE A 242 14.23 0.74 -5.15
N ASN A 243 13.49 -0.24 -5.67
CA ASN A 243 12.09 -0.05 -6.07
C ASN A 243 11.20 0.36 -4.90
N ILE A 244 11.44 -0.18 -3.70
CA ILE A 244 10.65 0.19 -2.50
C ILE A 244 10.92 1.64 -2.08
N ILE A 245 12.18 2.06 -2.13
CA ILE A 245 12.58 3.44 -1.80
C ILE A 245 11.91 4.41 -2.77
N LEU A 246 12.07 4.16 -4.06
CA LEU A 246 11.51 5.01 -5.10
C LEU A 246 9.98 5.00 -5.09
N LEU A 247 9.32 3.87 -4.85
CA LEU A 247 7.86 3.80 -4.69
C LEU A 247 7.40 4.59 -3.46
N SER A 248 8.16 4.55 -2.36
CA SER A 248 7.85 5.32 -1.16
C SER A 248 7.99 6.83 -1.41
N ILE A 249 9.04 7.24 -2.14
CA ILE A 249 9.21 8.63 -2.63
C ILE A 249 8.01 9.04 -3.50
N TYR A 250 7.65 8.22 -4.48
CA TYR A 250 6.55 8.47 -5.41
C TYR A 250 5.24 8.74 -4.64
N ARG A 251 4.93 7.90 -3.64
CA ARG A 251 3.69 8.06 -2.89
C ARG A 251 3.70 9.26 -1.95
N ILE A 252 4.86 9.65 -1.40
CA ILE A 252 4.95 10.89 -0.61
C ILE A 252 4.66 12.09 -1.51
N ILE A 253 5.22 12.11 -2.74
CA ILE A 253 4.94 13.17 -3.72
C ILE A 253 3.47 13.18 -4.09
N GLN A 254 2.89 12.02 -4.41
CA GLN A 254 1.47 11.86 -4.74
C GLN A 254 0.57 12.44 -3.65
N GLU A 255 0.81 12.06 -2.39
CA GLU A 255 0.03 12.54 -1.25
C GLU A 255 0.18 14.05 -1.05
N ALA A 256 1.38 14.61 -1.23
CA ALA A 256 1.60 16.05 -1.15
C ALA A 256 0.85 16.82 -2.25
N ILE A 257 0.88 16.33 -3.50
CA ILE A 257 0.11 16.91 -4.62
C ILE A 257 -1.39 16.82 -4.34
N MET A 258 -1.88 15.66 -3.88
CA MET A 258 -3.30 15.47 -3.60
C MET A 258 -3.79 16.40 -2.48
N ASN A 259 -3.00 16.57 -1.42
CA ASN A 259 -3.29 17.54 -0.36
C ASN A 259 -3.41 18.96 -0.91
N ALA A 260 -2.50 19.36 -1.82
CA ALA A 260 -2.59 20.66 -2.48
C ALA A 260 -3.85 20.78 -3.35
N LEU A 261 -4.15 19.80 -4.20
CA LEU A 261 -5.32 19.81 -5.09
C LEU A 261 -6.64 19.88 -4.30
N LEU A 262 -6.77 19.12 -3.22
CA LEU A 262 -8.02 19.02 -2.45
C LEU A 262 -8.21 20.13 -1.43
N HIS A 263 -7.14 20.71 -0.89
CA HIS A 263 -7.24 21.59 0.28
C HIS A 263 -6.70 23.01 0.08
N SER A 264 -5.80 23.23 -0.87
CA SER A 264 -5.15 24.54 -1.04
C SER A 264 -6.15 25.62 -1.44
N GLY A 265 -7.09 25.31 -2.34
CA GLY A 265 -7.91 26.33 -3.02
C GLY A 265 -7.08 27.28 -3.89
N GLY A 266 -5.82 26.93 -4.19
CA GLY A 266 -4.95 27.62 -5.14
C GLY A 266 -5.18 27.15 -6.56
N ASN A 267 -4.22 27.44 -7.44
CA ASN A 267 -4.25 27.02 -8.84
C ASN A 267 -2.87 26.64 -9.39
N LYS A 268 -1.85 26.56 -8.53
CA LYS A 268 -0.48 26.22 -8.94
C LYS A 268 0.17 25.30 -7.91
N ILE A 269 0.88 24.29 -8.41
CA ILE A 269 1.71 23.37 -7.63
C ILE A 269 3.08 23.28 -8.29
N ASP A 270 4.13 23.64 -7.57
CA ASP A 270 5.54 23.52 -7.99
C ASP A 270 6.19 22.34 -7.25
N ILE A 271 6.82 21.43 -8.01
CA ILE A 271 7.49 20.23 -7.51
C ILE A 271 8.97 20.29 -7.87
N ASP A 272 9.82 20.38 -6.85
CA ASP A 272 11.27 20.29 -6.98
C ASP A 272 11.74 18.92 -6.49
N LEU A 273 12.53 18.21 -7.30
CA LEU A 273 13.16 16.95 -6.90
C LEU A 273 14.64 16.95 -7.30
N VAL A 274 15.53 16.98 -6.31
CA VAL A 274 16.98 17.10 -6.55
C VAL A 274 17.76 16.21 -5.59
N VAL A 275 18.73 15.47 -6.12
CA VAL A 275 19.68 14.68 -5.32
C VAL A 275 20.99 15.46 -5.17
N THR A 276 21.39 15.74 -3.93
CA THR A 276 22.67 16.39 -3.58
C THR A 276 23.32 15.65 -2.42
N ASP A 277 24.61 15.32 -2.51
CA ASP A 277 25.36 14.64 -1.44
C ASP A 277 24.67 13.38 -0.88
N HIS A 278 24.12 12.55 -1.77
CA HIS A 278 23.33 11.35 -1.44
C HIS A 278 22.05 11.63 -0.64
N ILE A 279 21.52 12.86 -0.68
CA ILE A 279 20.25 13.23 -0.08
C ILE A 279 19.28 13.59 -1.20
N CYS A 280 18.17 12.86 -1.30
CA CYS A 280 17.04 13.23 -2.14
C CYS A 280 16.24 14.32 -1.42
N ASN A 281 16.27 15.53 -1.99
CA ASN A 281 15.48 16.67 -1.54
C ASN A 281 14.25 16.80 -2.43
N ILE A 282 13.08 16.81 -1.80
CA ILE A 282 11.79 16.95 -2.48
C ILE A 282 11.11 18.17 -1.88
N ALA A 283 10.58 19.05 -2.71
CA ALA A 283 9.73 20.13 -2.27
C ALA A 283 8.45 20.18 -3.11
N VAL A 284 7.29 20.18 -2.45
CA VAL A 284 5.99 20.39 -3.11
C VAL A 284 5.40 21.67 -2.53
N THR A 285 5.17 22.66 -3.38
CA THR A 285 4.72 24.01 -2.99
C THR A 285 3.41 24.35 -3.70
N ASP A 286 2.37 24.69 -2.94
CA ASP A 286 1.13 25.24 -3.47
C ASP A 286 1.00 26.74 -3.17
N ASN A 287 0.21 27.44 -3.99
CA ASN A 287 -0.08 28.87 -3.83
C ASN A 287 -1.45 29.16 -3.19
N GLY A 288 -2.00 28.21 -2.44
CA GLY A 288 -3.35 28.32 -1.90
C GLY A 288 -3.45 29.11 -0.58
N LYS A 289 -4.51 28.83 0.16
CA LYS A 289 -4.88 29.55 1.39
C LYS A 289 -3.97 29.27 2.58
N GLY A 290 -3.17 28.21 2.54
CA GLY A 290 -2.34 27.75 3.67
C GLY A 290 -3.14 27.46 4.95
N PHE A 291 -2.45 27.10 6.04
CA PHE A 291 -3.03 26.81 7.34
C PHE A 291 -2.04 27.08 8.48
N LEU A 292 -2.54 27.13 9.71
CA LEU A 292 -1.69 27.28 10.89
C LEU A 292 -1.10 25.93 11.30
N VAL A 293 0.22 25.83 11.23
CA VAL A 293 0.99 24.68 11.74
C VAL A 293 1.15 24.84 13.26
N ASP A 294 0.09 24.60 14.04
CA ASP A 294 0.16 24.63 15.51
C ASP A 294 0.61 23.26 16.07
N GLU A 295 1.50 23.25 17.06
CA GLU A 295 1.94 22.01 17.72
C GLU A 295 0.83 21.40 18.59
N LYS A 296 -0.13 22.21 19.05
CA LYS A 296 -1.26 21.78 19.90
C LYS A 296 -2.44 21.20 19.12
N SER A 297 -2.52 21.41 17.80
CA SER A 297 -3.57 20.83 16.95
C SER A 297 -3.31 19.39 16.53
N LYS A 298 -2.13 18.82 16.87
CA LYS A 298 -1.78 17.39 16.67
C LYS A 298 -2.82 16.41 17.25
N GLN A 299 -3.69 16.85 18.17
CA GLN A 299 -4.69 16.00 18.83
C GLN A 299 -6.14 16.19 18.35
N LYS A 300 -6.46 17.16 17.50
CA LYS A 300 -7.88 17.49 17.21
C LYS A 300 -8.32 17.43 15.76
N GLU A 301 -7.42 17.39 14.79
CA GLU A 301 -7.80 17.16 13.40
C GLU A 301 -7.04 15.97 12.81
N LYS A 302 -7.80 15.02 12.26
CA LYS A 302 -7.38 13.79 11.60
C LYS A 302 -6.62 14.10 10.30
N HIS A 303 -5.42 14.69 10.39
CA HIS A 303 -4.53 14.86 9.23
C HIS A 303 -3.83 13.54 8.90
N PHE A 304 -4.61 12.53 8.49
CA PHE A 304 -4.10 11.20 8.16
C PHE A 304 -3.03 11.25 7.06
N GLY A 305 -3.25 12.05 6.01
CA GLY A 305 -2.29 12.21 4.89
C GLY A 305 -0.90 12.69 5.35
N ILE A 306 -0.87 13.75 6.18
CA ILE A 306 0.39 14.26 6.75
C ILE A 306 1.07 13.21 7.64
N SER A 307 0.30 12.50 8.48
CA SER A 307 0.84 11.45 9.35
C SER A 307 1.47 10.31 8.53
N ILE A 308 0.81 9.88 7.46
CA ILE A 308 1.29 8.83 6.56
C ILE A 308 2.56 9.28 5.84
N MET A 309 2.61 10.52 5.35
CA MET A 309 3.84 11.08 4.76
C MET A 309 5.00 11.11 5.76
N ARG A 310 4.75 11.51 7.03
CA ARG A 310 5.78 11.49 8.08
C ARG A 310 6.29 10.09 8.36
N GLU A 311 5.37 9.13 8.48
CA GLU A 311 5.71 7.74 8.75
C GLU A 311 6.58 7.18 7.62
N ARG A 312 6.15 7.32 6.37
CA ARG A 312 6.90 6.85 5.20
C ARG A 312 8.27 7.52 5.07
N ALA A 313 8.36 8.84 5.30
CA ALA A 313 9.64 9.53 5.32
C ALA A 313 10.56 8.97 6.43
N SER A 314 10.01 8.73 7.63
CA SER A 314 10.75 8.16 8.76
C SER A 314 11.23 6.74 8.49
N LEU A 315 10.45 5.91 7.80
CA LEU A 315 10.85 4.55 7.41
C LEU A 315 12.02 4.58 6.42
N LEU A 316 12.21 5.68 5.70
CA LEU A 316 13.37 5.91 4.83
C LEU A 316 14.51 6.70 5.53
N ASN A 317 14.55 6.72 6.86
CA ASN A 317 15.49 7.54 7.65
C ASN A 317 15.49 9.04 7.26
N GLY A 318 14.39 9.48 6.64
CA GLY A 318 14.19 10.83 6.15
C GLY A 318 13.38 11.67 7.12
N ASN A 319 13.26 12.95 6.79
CA ASN A 319 12.49 13.90 7.58
C ASN A 319 11.60 14.75 6.70
N ILE A 320 10.46 15.15 7.24
CA ILE A 320 9.49 16.04 6.59
C ILE A 320 9.35 17.32 7.40
N ASP A 321 9.41 18.46 6.72
CA ASP A 321 9.18 19.79 7.27
C ASP A 321 8.03 20.44 6.48
N ILE A 322 6.99 20.89 7.18
CA ILE A 322 5.80 21.48 6.56
C ILE A 322 5.75 22.94 6.98
N GLN A 323 5.86 23.81 6.00
CA GLN A 323 5.82 25.26 6.17
C GLN A 323 4.51 25.74 5.56
N SER A 324 3.57 26.19 6.41
CA SER A 324 2.30 26.74 5.95
C SER A 324 1.96 27.99 6.74
N GLN A 325 1.37 28.97 6.06
CA GLN A 325 0.86 30.19 6.67
C GLN A 325 -0.42 30.59 5.96
N ILE A 326 -1.41 31.04 6.73
CA ILE A 326 -2.68 31.55 6.18
C ILE A 326 -2.38 32.66 5.15
N GLY A 327 -2.85 32.49 3.92
CA GLY A 327 -2.69 33.39 2.79
C GLY A 327 -1.42 33.21 1.95
N SER A 328 -0.51 32.31 2.33
CA SER A 328 0.80 32.14 1.67
C SER A 328 1.03 30.74 1.08
N GLY A 329 0.01 29.90 1.02
CA GLY A 329 0.11 28.52 0.55
C GLY A 329 0.76 27.56 1.55
N THR A 330 1.12 26.37 1.06
CA THR A 330 1.86 25.35 1.83
C THR A 330 3.07 24.88 1.05
N LYS A 331 4.19 24.70 1.77
CA LYS A 331 5.40 24.06 1.27
C LYS A 331 5.74 22.84 2.10
N VAL A 332 5.71 21.67 1.48
CA VAL A 332 6.12 20.40 2.06
C VAL A 332 7.54 20.09 1.59
N LYS A 333 8.50 20.01 2.52
CA LYS A 333 9.90 19.67 2.25
C LYS A 333 10.20 18.29 2.82
N ILE A 334 10.70 17.38 1.99
CA ILE A 334 11.13 16.05 2.40
C ILE A 334 12.62 15.90 2.09
N ARG A 335 13.36 15.30 3.01
CA ARG A 335 14.77 14.92 2.80
C ARG A 335 14.95 13.45 3.12
N ILE A 336 15.44 12.69 2.15
CA ILE A 336 15.65 11.25 2.28
C ILE A 336 17.13 10.93 2.00
N PRO A 337 17.90 10.43 2.97
CA PRO A 337 19.29 10.04 2.75
C PRO A 337 19.36 8.71 1.98
N LEU A 338 19.80 8.74 0.73
CA LEU A 338 19.87 7.57 -0.16
C LEU A 338 21.02 6.61 0.19
N ASN A 339 22.04 7.07 0.92
CA ASN A 339 23.20 6.26 1.33
C ASN A 339 23.07 5.60 2.71
N LYS A 340 22.09 6.01 3.51
CA LYS A 340 21.84 5.49 4.87
C LYS A 340 20.67 4.51 4.93
N LEU A 341 20.17 4.09 3.77
CA LEU A 341 19.08 3.14 3.60
C LEU A 341 19.57 1.71 3.60
#